data_AF-A0A959F5F5-F1
#
_entry.id   AF-A0A959F5F5-F1
#
_cell.length_a   1.000
_cell.length_b   1.000
_cell.length_c   1.000
_cell.angle_alpha   90.00
_cell.angle_beta   90.00
_cell.angle_gamma   90.00
#
_symmetry.space_group_name_H-M   'P 1'
#
loop_
_entity.id
_entity.type
_entity.pdbx_description
1 polymer ?
#
loop_
_entity_poly.entity_id
_entity_poly.type
_entity_poly.pdbx_seq_one_letter_code
_entity_poly.pdbx_strand_id
1 'polypeptide(L)'
;PPEDGLYYYRLRMVDLDGRSSYSGVLPAQVECAAEPALRLSPNPANSLVSLSAAGEFRVFPQHGGPPLLQGEGEEIDVRSLPPGLYWVMLTSDGGRVEAACLVKGR
;
A
#
# COMPACT_ATOMS: atom_id res chain seq x y z
N PRO A 1 19.59 8.37 -3.82
CA PRO A 1 18.16 7.95 -3.71
C PRO A 1 17.54 8.10 -5.10
N PRO A 2 16.52 7.33 -5.48
CA PRO A 2 15.73 7.71 -6.65
C PRO A 2 15.19 9.13 -6.43
N GLU A 3 15.29 9.96 -7.46
CA GLU A 3 14.72 11.31 -7.49
C GLU A 3 13.32 11.23 -8.11
N ASP A 4 12.59 12.33 -8.10
CA ASP A 4 11.31 12.39 -8.82
C ASP A 4 11.54 12.11 -10.31
N GLY A 5 10.72 11.24 -10.89
CA GLY A 5 10.86 10.91 -12.31
C GLY A 5 10.12 9.66 -12.76
N LEU A 6 10.12 9.47 -14.08
CA LEU A 6 9.58 8.28 -14.72
C LEU A 6 10.69 7.24 -14.88
N TYR A 7 10.56 6.15 -14.13
CA TYR A 7 11.45 5.00 -14.20
C TYR A 7 10.82 3.88 -15.01
N TYR A 8 11.66 2.97 -15.49
CA TYR A 8 11.21 1.79 -16.20
C TYR A 8 11.84 0.56 -15.55
N TYR A 9 11.04 -0.47 -15.36
CA TYR A 9 11.51 -1.74 -14.81
C TYR A 9 11.03 -2.91 -15.66
N ARG A 10 11.78 -4.01 -15.56
CA ARG A 10 11.37 -5.33 -16.04
C ARG A 10 11.94 -6.37 -15.11
N LEU A 11 11.25 -7.48 -14.95
CA LEU A 11 11.71 -8.60 -14.15
C LEU A 11 12.53 -9.53 -15.03
N ARG A 12 13.66 -10.01 -14.51
CA ARG A 12 14.37 -11.16 -15.07
C ARG A 12 13.87 -12.41 -14.37
N MET A 13 13.16 -13.26 -15.11
CA MET A 13 12.66 -14.54 -14.61
C MET A 13 13.67 -15.61 -14.99
N VAL A 14 14.18 -16.34 -14.00
CA VAL A 14 15.11 -17.44 -14.20
C VAL A 14 14.39 -18.72 -13.83
N ASP A 15 14.24 -19.61 -14.80
CA ASP A 15 13.62 -20.92 -14.63
C ASP A 15 14.57 -21.87 -13.88
N LEU A 16 14.03 -22.97 -13.33
CA LEU A 16 14.82 -23.96 -12.57
C LEU A 16 15.93 -24.60 -13.41
N ASP A 17 15.81 -24.60 -14.73
CA ASP A 17 16.81 -25.11 -15.68
C ASP A 17 17.87 -24.06 -16.07
N GLY A 18 17.84 -22.86 -15.46
CA GLY A 18 18.78 -21.78 -15.70
C GLY A 18 18.48 -20.93 -16.93
N ARG A 19 17.41 -21.22 -17.69
CA ARG A 19 16.95 -20.31 -18.76
C ARG A 19 16.41 -19.04 -18.14
N SER A 20 16.58 -17.93 -18.85
CA SER A 20 16.04 -16.65 -18.40
C SER A 20 15.19 -15.98 -19.44
N SER A 21 14.05 -15.45 -19.01
CA SER A 21 13.19 -14.57 -19.79
C SER A 21 13.07 -13.22 -19.07
N TYR A 22 12.60 -12.20 -19.80
CA TYR A 22 12.29 -10.91 -19.21
C TYR A 22 10.79 -10.64 -19.32
N SER A 23 10.22 -9.97 -18.32
CA SER A 23 8.88 -9.39 -18.46
C SER A 23 8.88 -8.26 -19.50
N GLY A 24 7.68 -7.80 -19.86
CA GLY A 24 7.53 -6.49 -20.51
C GLY A 24 8.17 -5.37 -19.67
N VAL A 25 8.56 -4.29 -20.33
CA VAL A 25 9.04 -3.07 -19.67
C VAL A 25 7.83 -2.29 -19.18
N LEU A 26 7.78 -2.01 -17.88
CA LEU A 26 6.69 -1.29 -17.24
C LEU A 26 7.19 0.07 -16.72
N PRO A 27 6.42 1.15 -16.93
CA PRO A 27 6.72 2.45 -16.34
C PRO A 27 6.39 2.45 -14.83
N ALA A 28 7.19 3.19 -14.06
CA ALA A 28 6.96 3.50 -12.66
C ALA A 28 7.22 4.99 -12.43
N GLN A 29 6.16 5.75 -12.18
CA GLN A 29 6.27 7.15 -11.79
C GLN A 29 6.68 7.21 -10.31
N VAL A 30 7.80 7.86 -10.01
CA VAL A 30 8.29 8.07 -8.64
C VAL A 30 8.16 9.54 -8.32
N GLU A 31 7.48 9.81 -7.20
CA GLU A 31 7.30 11.14 -6.62
C GLU A 31 7.67 11.05 -5.13
N CYS A 32 8.91 11.40 -4.81
CA CYS A 32 9.46 11.54 -3.48
C CYS A 32 8.94 12.83 -2.82
N ALA A 33 7.66 12.84 -2.44
CA ALA A 33 7.12 13.92 -1.63
C ALA A 33 7.81 14.01 -0.26
N ALA A 34 8.06 15.24 0.23
CA ALA A 34 8.70 15.52 1.52
C ALA A 34 7.80 15.22 2.74
N GLU A 35 6.50 15.00 2.53
CA GLU A 35 5.54 14.61 3.58
C GLU A 35 5.03 13.18 3.36
N PRO A 36 4.73 12.42 4.44
CA PRO A 36 4.16 11.09 4.31
C PRO A 36 2.80 11.16 3.60
N ALA A 37 2.75 10.44 2.49
CA ALA A 37 1.70 10.40 1.47
C ALA A 37 0.30 10.14 2.07
N LEU A 38 0.21 9.22 3.05
CA LEU A 38 -1.02 8.87 3.77
C LEU A 38 -0.78 8.89 5.28
N ARG A 39 -1.54 9.69 6.03
CA ARG A 39 -1.56 9.67 7.50
C ARG A 39 -2.80 8.91 8.00
N LEU A 40 -2.58 8.08 9.01
CA LEU A 40 -3.61 7.30 9.69
C LEU A 40 -3.75 7.78 11.13
N SER A 41 -4.96 8.08 11.57
CA SER A 41 -5.21 8.49 12.95
C SER A 41 -6.54 7.96 13.49
N PRO A 42 -6.59 7.45 14.74
CA PRO A 42 -5.46 7.19 15.62
C PRO A 42 -4.61 6.01 15.12
N ASN A 43 -3.35 5.95 15.55
CA ASN A 43 -2.47 4.81 15.31
C ASN A 43 -1.52 4.69 16.51
N PRO A 44 -1.68 3.71 17.42
CA PRO A 44 -2.54 2.52 17.30
C PRO A 44 -4.05 2.79 17.33
N ALA A 45 -4.83 1.95 16.64
CA ALA A 45 -6.28 2.05 16.55
C ALA A 45 -6.98 0.83 17.13
N ASN A 46 -8.19 1.01 17.68
CA ASN A 46 -9.00 -0.11 18.18
C ASN A 46 -10.32 -0.30 17.41
N SER A 47 -10.86 0.76 16.81
CA SER A 47 -12.17 0.73 16.14
C SER A 47 -12.17 1.39 14.76
N LEU A 48 -12.09 2.72 14.70
CA LEU A 48 -12.07 3.49 13.46
C LEU A 48 -10.70 4.12 13.27
N VAL A 49 -10.27 4.18 12.02
CA VAL A 49 -9.06 4.88 11.57
C VAL A 49 -9.47 5.87 10.50
N SER A 50 -9.19 7.14 10.73
CA SER A 50 -9.34 8.19 9.72
C SER A 50 -8.09 8.26 8.84
N LEU A 51 -8.32 8.45 7.56
CA LEU A 51 -7.34 8.64 6.50
C LEU A 51 -7.16 10.14 6.24
N SER A 52 -5.95 10.58 5.93
CA SER A 52 -5.72 11.98 5.55
C SER A 52 -6.27 12.38 4.18
N ALA A 53 -6.77 11.41 3.40
CA ALA A 53 -7.36 11.61 2.09
C ALA A 53 -8.42 10.53 1.81
N ALA A 54 -9.42 10.87 1.00
CA ALA A 54 -10.41 9.94 0.49
C ALA A 54 -9.85 9.10 -0.65
N GLY A 55 -10.37 7.88 -0.80
CA GLY A 55 -10.11 7.05 -1.97
C GLY A 55 -10.46 5.58 -1.73
N GLU A 56 -10.14 4.74 -2.71
CA GLU A 56 -10.27 3.29 -2.55
C GLU A 56 -9.15 2.77 -1.65
N PHE A 57 -9.52 2.16 -0.52
CA PHE A 57 -8.56 1.57 0.41
C PHE A 57 -8.59 0.05 0.39
N ARG A 58 -7.44 -0.55 0.68
CA ARG A 58 -7.28 -1.99 0.93
C ARG A 58 -6.33 -2.20 2.11
N VAL A 59 -6.69 -3.10 3.01
CA VAL A 59 -5.91 -3.42 4.21
C VAL A 59 -5.32 -4.82 4.08
N PHE A 60 -4.00 -4.93 4.16
CA PHE A 60 -3.25 -6.17 4.02
C PHE A 60 -2.61 -6.59 5.33
N PRO A 61 -2.47 -7.90 5.58
CA PRO A 61 -1.67 -8.37 6.70
C PRO A 61 -0.18 -8.05 6.47
N GLN A 62 0.57 -7.85 7.56
CA GLN A 62 2.02 -7.62 7.54
C GLN A 62 2.79 -8.63 6.67
N HIS A 63 2.41 -9.91 6.71
CA HIS A 63 3.13 -10.99 6.04
C HIS A 63 2.78 -11.16 4.55
N GLY A 64 1.95 -10.25 4.00
CA GLY A 64 1.43 -10.38 2.65
C GLY A 64 0.27 -11.37 2.55
N GLY A 65 -0.46 -11.34 1.44
CA GLY A 65 -1.70 -12.11 1.24
C GLY A 65 -2.79 -11.28 0.57
N PRO A 66 -4.02 -11.81 0.45
CA PRO A 66 -5.15 -11.04 -0.02
C PRO A 66 -5.53 -9.93 0.97
N PRO A 67 -6.21 -8.86 0.51
CA PRO A 67 -6.72 -7.82 1.40
C PRO A 67 -7.76 -8.42 2.36
N LEU A 68 -7.67 -8.04 3.64
CA LEU A 68 -8.61 -8.46 4.69
C LEU A 68 -9.81 -7.51 4.78
N LEU A 69 -9.59 -6.23 4.44
CA LEU A 69 -10.63 -5.21 4.32
C LEU A 69 -10.41 -4.42 3.03
N GLN A 70 -11.49 -3.93 2.45
CA GLN A 70 -11.48 -3.04 1.32
C GLN A 70 -12.73 -2.17 1.33
N GLY A 71 -12.63 -0.97 0.78
CA GLY A 71 -13.74 -0.03 0.71
C GLY A 71 -13.30 1.27 0.06
N GLU A 72 -14.16 2.27 0.14
CA GLU A 72 -13.90 3.60 -0.39
C GLU A 72 -14.32 4.63 0.67
N GLY A 73 -13.53 5.69 0.82
CA GLY A 73 -13.82 6.80 1.72
C GLY A 73 -12.61 7.27 2.52
N GLU A 74 -12.89 7.93 3.63
CA GLU A 74 -11.89 8.56 4.51
C GLU A 74 -11.76 7.85 5.87
N GLU A 75 -12.52 6.78 6.10
CA GLU A 75 -12.50 6.03 7.35
C GLU A 75 -12.48 4.52 7.11
N ILE A 76 -11.77 3.80 7.97
CA ILE A 76 -11.68 2.35 7.97
C ILE A 76 -12.15 1.81 9.32
N ASP A 77 -13.15 0.94 9.31
CA ASP A 77 -13.53 0.16 10.49
C ASP A 77 -12.64 -1.08 10.63
N VAL A 78 -11.81 -1.07 11.66
CA VAL A 78 -10.82 -2.12 11.96
C VAL A 78 -11.21 -3.01 13.15
N ARG A 79 -12.45 -2.90 13.66
CA ARG A 79 -12.91 -3.72 14.79
C ARG A 79 -12.85 -5.22 14.53
N SER A 80 -13.04 -5.63 13.28
CA SER A 80 -12.99 -7.03 12.86
C SER A 80 -11.56 -7.57 12.74
N LEU A 81 -10.54 -6.72 12.76
CA LEU A 81 -9.15 -7.14 12.65
C LEU A 81 -8.61 -7.58 14.02
N PRO A 82 -7.90 -8.72 14.10
CA PRO A 82 -7.11 -9.08 15.26
C PRO A 82 -6.04 -8.01 15.58
N PRO A 83 -5.58 -7.91 16.84
CA PRO A 83 -4.43 -7.07 17.18
C PRO A 83 -3.19 -7.46 16.36
N GLY A 84 -2.52 -6.48 15.77
CA GLY A 84 -1.39 -6.75 14.87
C GLY A 84 -0.97 -5.56 14.01
N LEU A 85 -0.02 -5.82 13.10
CA LEU A 85 0.47 -4.86 12.11
C LEU A 85 -0.16 -5.12 10.74
N TYR A 86 -0.55 -4.04 10.08
CA TYR A 86 -1.22 -4.06 8.79
C TYR A 86 -0.65 -2.99 7.86
N TRP A 87 -0.79 -3.22 6.56
CA TRP A 87 -0.53 -2.22 5.52
C TRP A 87 -1.85 -1.71 4.98
N VAL A 88 -2.08 -0.40 5.06
CA VAL A 88 -3.19 0.28 4.40
C VAL A 88 -2.66 0.84 3.09
N MET A 89 -3.24 0.41 1.99
CA MET A 89 -3.02 1.00 0.67
C MET A 89 -4.23 1.86 0.31
N LEU A 90 -4.00 3.12 -0.03
CA LEU A 90 -5.02 4.04 -0.54
C LEU A 90 -4.72 4.33 -2.01
N THR A 91 -5.73 4.23 -2.86
CA THR A 91 -5.68 4.65 -4.25
C THR A 91 -6.55 5.90 -4.39
N SER A 92 -5.92 7.03 -4.67
CA SER A 92 -6.62 8.30 -4.93
C SER A 92 -7.15 8.35 -6.37
N ASP A 93 -8.07 9.28 -6.65
CA ASP A 93 -8.71 9.46 -7.97
C ASP A 93 -7.74 9.63 -9.15
N GLY A 94 -6.49 10.03 -8.88
CA GLY A 94 -5.42 10.12 -9.89
C GLY A 94 -4.64 8.83 -10.14
N GLY A 95 -5.05 7.70 -9.54
CA GLY A 95 -4.33 6.42 -9.60
C GLY A 95 -3.05 6.36 -8.77
N ARG A 96 -2.75 7.43 -8.01
CA ARG A 96 -1.63 7.47 -7.07
C ARG A 96 -1.95 6.56 -5.89
N VAL A 97 -1.07 5.58 -5.68
CA VAL A 97 -1.18 4.60 -4.60
C VAL A 97 -0.22 4.98 -3.48
N GLU A 98 -0.76 5.11 -2.28
CA GLU A 98 -0.02 5.47 -1.08
C GLU A 98 -0.19 4.37 -0.03
N ALA A 99 0.87 4.10 0.71
CA ALA A 99 0.86 3.06 1.72
C ALA A 99 1.24 3.62 3.10
N ALA A 100 0.52 3.18 4.12
CA ALA A 100 0.79 3.53 5.51
C ALA A 100 0.70 2.28 6.41
N CYS A 101 1.53 2.24 7.44
CA CYS A 101 1.50 1.17 8.44
C CYS A 101 0.44 1.47 9.50
N LEU A 102 -0.44 0.50 9.75
CA LEU A 102 -1.44 0.55 10.81
C LEU A 102 -1.10 -0.46 11.91
N VAL A 103 -1.15 0.01 13.17
CA VAL A 103 -1.09 -0.83 14.37
C VAL A 103 -2.52 -0.99 14.90
N LYS A 104 -3.08 -2.21 14.82
CA LYS A 104 -4.35 -2.55 15.49
C LYS A 104 -4.05 -2.95 16.94
N GLY A 105 -4.60 -2.19 17.88
CA GLY A 105 -4.60 -2.49 19.31
C GLY A 105 -5.62 -3.57 19.68
N ARG A 106 -5.95 -3.69 20.96
CA ARG A 106 -6.95 -4.66 21.44
C ARG A 106 -8.35 -4.28 20.97
#